data_AF-A0A1T5ILA9-F1
#
_entry.id   AF-A0A1T5ILA9-F1
#
_cell.length_a   1.000
_cell.length_b   1.000
_cell.length_c   1.000
_cell.angle_alpha   90.00
_cell.angle_beta   90.00
_cell.angle_gamma   90.00
#
_symmetry.space_group_name_H-M   'P 1'
#
loop_
_entity.id
_entity.type
_entity.pdbx_description
1 polymer ?
#
loop_
_entity_poly.entity_id
_entity_poly.type
_entity_poly.pdbx_seq_one_letter_code
_entity_poly.pdbx_strand_id
1 'polypeptide(L)' 'MTRSDTPDLRQRRQQAMTDALREWDPEAEILWDEDSGRLSVYTTLPSERVSTILAALGEPVTSCGDGEGSDQECCGCCSH' A
#
# COMPACT_ATOMS: atom_id res chain seq x y z
N MET A 1 4.52 -27.67 10.24
CA MET A 1 4.56 -26.60 11.26
C MET A 1 4.31 -25.28 10.54
N THR A 2 3.56 -24.40 11.18
CA THR A 2 2.65 -23.40 10.60
C THR A 2 3.30 -22.35 9.70
N ARG A 3 2.71 -22.18 8.50
CA ARG A 3 2.96 -21.11 7.54
C ARG A 3 2.31 -19.82 8.07
N SER A 4 2.88 -19.22 9.11
CA SER A 4 2.37 -17.98 9.76
C SER A 4 3.05 -16.71 9.24
N ASP A 5 3.67 -16.76 8.05
CA ASP A 5 4.54 -15.70 7.54
C ASP A 5 3.77 -14.55 6.84
N THR A 6 2.49 -14.74 6.50
CA THR A 6 1.72 -13.78 5.68
C THR A 6 1.13 -12.55 6.41
N PRO A 7 0.65 -12.62 7.68
CA PRO A 7 0.09 -11.43 8.35
C PRO A 7 1.17 -10.42 8.79
N ASP A 8 2.35 -10.91 9.17
CA ASP A 8 3.45 -10.09 9.70
C ASP A 8 4.06 -9.19 8.60
N LEU A 9 4.19 -9.70 7.37
CA LEU A 9 4.66 -8.92 6.22
C LEU A 9 3.69 -7.79 5.83
N ARG A 10 2.37 -8.04 5.90
CA ARG A 10 1.37 -7.00 5.60
C ARG A 10 1.35 -5.91 6.64
N GLN A 11 1.40 -6.28 7.93
CA GLN A 11 1.47 -5.31 9.02
C GLN A 11 2.72 -4.43 8.92
N ARG A 12 3.88 -5.03 8.62
CA ARG A 12 5.13 -4.28 8.38
C ARG A 12 5.01 -3.31 7.22
N ARG A 13 4.40 -3.73 6.09
CA ARG A 13 4.15 -2.85 4.95
C ARG A 13 3.23 -1.69 5.31
N GLN A 14 2.09 -1.98 5.93
CA GLN A 14 1.14 -0.95 6.38
C GLN A 14 1.84 0.06 7.29
N GLN A 15 2.64 -0.42 8.24
CA GLN A 15 3.35 0.46 9.16
C GLN A 15 4.39 1.33 8.45
N ALA A 16 5.14 0.79 7.48
CA ALA A 16 6.08 1.58 6.68
C ALA A 16 5.39 2.67 5.84
N MET A 17 4.22 2.34 5.25
CA MET A 17 3.42 3.31 4.50
C MET A 17 2.85 4.40 5.41
N THR A 18 2.31 4.04 6.58
CA THR A 18 1.78 4.99 7.56
C THR A 18 2.89 5.91 8.07
N ASP A 19 4.07 5.36 8.38
CA ASP A 19 5.22 6.13 8.84
C ASP A 19 5.64 7.19 7.79
N ALA A 20 5.77 6.78 6.53
CA ALA A 20 6.11 7.67 5.43
C ALA A 20 5.06 8.77 5.19
N LEU A 21 3.77 8.46 5.37
CA LEU A 21 2.71 9.49 5.30
C LEU A 21 2.77 10.43 6.51
N ARG A 22 3.08 9.91 7.70
CA ARG A 22 3.15 10.69 8.95
C ARG A 22 4.29 11.70 9.00
N GLU A 23 5.32 11.53 8.18
CA GLU A 23 6.33 12.57 7.95
C GLU A 23 5.73 13.87 7.38
N TRP A 24 4.62 13.76 6.64
CA TRP A 24 3.95 14.88 5.97
C TRP A 24 2.62 15.25 6.62
N ASP A 25 1.88 14.26 7.13
CA ASP A 25 0.58 14.40 7.77
C ASP A 25 0.54 13.55 9.04
N PRO A 26 0.81 14.11 10.23
CA PRO A 26 0.96 13.34 11.46
C PRO A 26 -0.32 12.59 11.88
N GLU A 27 -1.47 13.01 11.35
CA GLU A 27 -2.80 12.43 11.53
C GLU A 27 -3.13 11.34 10.48
N ALA A 28 -2.20 11.03 9.56
CA ALA A 28 -2.41 10.03 8.52
C ALA A 28 -2.59 8.63 9.10
N GLU A 29 -3.61 7.93 8.60
CA GLU A 29 -3.93 6.56 8.99
C GLU A 29 -4.18 5.68 7.75
N ILE A 30 -3.69 4.45 7.82
CA ILE A 30 -3.91 3.44 6.77
C ILE A 30 -4.64 2.25 7.36
N LEU A 31 -5.79 1.92 6.78
CA LEU A 31 -6.59 0.76 7.12
C LEU A 31 -6.52 -0.26 5.98
N TRP A 32 -6.16 -1.49 6.33
CA TRP A 32 -6.23 -2.60 5.39
C TRP A 32 -7.59 -3.28 5.54
N ASP A 33 -8.36 -3.30 4.47
CA ASP A 33 -9.63 -4.00 4.42
C ASP A 33 -9.38 -5.46 4.02
N GLU A 34 -9.55 -6.38 4.97
CA GLU A 34 -9.34 -7.82 4.74
C GLU A 34 -10.41 -8.44 3.85
N ASP A 35 -11.62 -7.87 3.83
CA ASP A 35 -12.77 -8.34 3.06
C ASP A 35 -12.59 -8.05 1.56
N SER A 36 -12.21 -6.81 1.24
CA SER A 36 -11.99 -6.35 -0.14
C SER A 36 -10.56 -6.55 -0.63
N GLY A 37 -9.60 -6.81 0.27
CA GLY A 37 -8.17 -6.80 -0.03
C GLY A 37 -7.65 -5.42 -0.47
N ARG A 38 -8.32 -4.35 -0.04
CA ARG A 38 -8.02 -2.96 -0.43
C ARG A 38 -7.39 -2.20 0.73
N LEU A 39 -6.67 -1.14 0.40
CA LEU A 39 -6.04 -0.25 1.36
C LEU A 39 -6.75 1.11 1.32
N SER A 40 -7.26 1.53 2.48
CA SER A 40 -7.91 2.83 2.68
C SER A 40 -6.93 3.76 3.37
N VAL A 41 -6.68 4.93 2.78
CA VAL A 41 -5.80 5.95 3.35
C VAL A 41 -6.66 7.13 3.80
N TYR A 42 -6.53 7.48 5.08
CA TYR A 42 -7.14 8.66 5.68
C TYR A 42 -6.04 9.68 5.92
N THR A 43 -6.03 10.75 5.14
CA THR A 43 -5.00 11.78 5.23
C THR A 43 -5.54 13.11 4.73
N THR A 44 -4.93 14.20 5.21
CA THR A 44 -5.19 15.55 4.70
C THR A 44 -4.45 15.87 3.40
N LEU A 45 -3.52 15.00 3.00
CA LEU A 45 -2.71 15.16 1.78
C LEU A 45 -3.54 14.93 0.52
N PRO A 46 -3.24 15.66 -0.58
CA PRO A 46 -3.87 15.39 -1.87
C PRO A 46 -3.44 14.02 -2.40
N SER A 47 -4.34 13.36 -3.14
CA SER A 47 -4.13 11.99 -3.64
C SER A 47 -2.85 11.84 -4.47
N GLU A 48 -2.45 12.86 -5.24
CA GLU A 48 -1.19 12.87 -6.02
C GLU A 48 0.06 12.76 -5.12
N ARG A 49 0.02 13.39 -3.94
CA ARG A 49 1.12 13.32 -2.97
C ARG A 49 1.17 11.95 -2.33
N VAL A 50 0.01 11.41 -1.97
CA VAL A 50 -0.12 10.07 -1.39
C VAL A 50 0.42 9.01 -2.35
N SER A 51 0.03 9.06 -3.63
CA SER A 51 0.53 8.12 -4.64
C SER A 51 2.04 8.29 -4.90
N THR A 52 2.58 9.51 -4.84
CA THR A 52 4.03 9.74 -4.93
C THR A 52 4.80 9.11 -3.76
N ILE A 53 4.31 9.30 -2.53
CA ILE A 53 4.94 8.76 -1.31
C ILE A 53 4.90 7.24 -1.32
N LEU A 54 3.76 6.65 -1.65
CA LEU A 54 3.58 5.19 -1.69
C LEU A 54 4.35 4.56 -2.87
N ALA A 55 4.43 5.22 -4.02
CA ALA A 55 5.25 4.76 -5.14
C ALA A 55 6.74 4.74 -4.78
N ALA A 56 7.23 5.70 -3.98
CA ALA A 56 8.61 5.72 -3.49
C ALA A 56 8.92 4.52 -2.58
N LEU A 57 7.91 3.94 -1.92
CA LEU A 57 8.03 2.71 -1.12
C LEU A 57 7.94 1.43 -1.98
N GLY A 58 7.74 1.55 -3.29
CA GLY A 58 7.56 0.44 -4.20
C GLY A 58 6.15 -0.15 -4.19
N GLU A 59 5.17 0.57 -3.63
CA GLU A 59 3.77 0.13 -3.59
C GLU A 59 2.99 0.86 -4.69
N PRO A 60 2.61 0.18 -5.77
CA PRO A 60 1.88 0.79 -6.87
C PRO A 60 0.47 1.15 -6.41
N VAL A 61 0.22 2.44 -6.19
CA VAL A 61 -1.12 2.94 -5.88
C VAL A 61 -1.86 3.15 -7.18
N THR A 62 -2.70 2.19 -7.55
CA THR A 62 -3.75 2.45 -8.53
C THR A 62 -4.87 3.21 -7.81
N SER A 63 -4.85 4.54 -7.89
CA SER A 63 -6.05 5.32 -7.59
C SER A 63 -7.14 4.82 -8.53
N CYS A 64 -8.20 4.22 -7.99
CA CYS A 64 -9.35 3.72 -8.75
C CYS A 64 -10.22 4.88 -9.26
N GLY A 65 -9.62 5.79 -10.02
CA GLY A 65 -10.28 6.74 -10.88
C GLY A 65 -9.95 6.37 -12.32
N ASP A 66 -10.95 5.81 -13.00
CA ASP A 66 -11.14 5.73 -14.46
C ASP A 66 -9.90 5.58 -15.36
N GLY A 67 -9.72 4.39 -15.94
CA GLY A 67 -9.11 4.25 -17.26
C GLY A 67 -7.63 3.84 -17.36
N GLU A 68 -7.43 2.75 -18.11
CA GLU A 68 -6.23 2.40 -18.91
C GLU A 68 -4.94 1.93 -18.20
N GLY A 69 -4.74 0.60 -18.25
CA GLY A 69 -3.49 -0.12 -18.51
C GLY A 69 -2.15 0.40 -17.99
N SER A 70 -1.55 -0.35 -17.05
CA SER A 70 -0.11 -0.66 -17.08
C SER A 70 0.17 -1.86 -16.18
N ASP A 71 0.19 -3.03 -16.81
CA ASP A 71 1.22 -4.07 -16.67
C ASP A 71 2.29 -3.78 -15.59
N GLN A 72 2.02 -4.17 -14.34
CA GLN A 72 3.06 -4.35 -13.34
C GLN A 72 2.93 -5.76 -12.78
N GLU A 73 3.70 -6.63 -13.41
CA GLU A 73 4.00 -7.98 -12.96
C GLU A 73 4.68 -7.95 -11.58
N CYS A 74 3.89 -7.81 -10.51
CA CYS A 74 4.34 -8.07 -9.14
C CYS A 74 4.00 -9.51 -8.70
N CYS A 75 4.30 -10.49 -9.55
CA CYS A 75 4.27 -11.93 -9.22
C CYS A 75 5.49 -12.68 -9.78
N GLY A 76 6.69 -12.08 -9.72
CA GLY A 76 7.94 -12.69 -10.18
C GLY A 76 8.74 -13.45 -9.11
N CYS A 77 8.11 -14.08 -8.11
CA CYS A 77 8.84 -14.95 -7.16
C CYS A 77 8.03 -16.18 -6.75
N CYS A 78 7.68 -17.01 -7.74
CA CYS A 78 7.25 -18.38 -7.52
C CYS A 78 7.87 -19.28 -8.61
N SER A 79 8.73 -20.19 -8.19
CA SER A 79 9.14 -21.45 -8.86
C SER A 79 10.36 -21.44 -9.80
N HIS A 80 11.54 -21.77 -9.28
CA HIS A 80 12.22 -23.07 -9.48
C HIS A 80 13.41 -23.18 -8.51
#